data_AF-A0A4Y2EHQ9-F1
#
_entry.id   AF-A0A4Y2EHQ9-F1
#
_cell.length_a   1.000
_cell.length_b   1.000
_cell.length_c   1.000
_cell.angle_alpha   90.00
_cell.angle_beta   90.00
_cell.angle_gamma   90.00
#
_symmetry.space_group_name_H-M   'P 1'
#
loop_
_entity.id
_entity.type
_entity.pdbx_description
1 polymer ?
#
loop_
_entity_poly.entity_id
_entity_poly.type
_entity_poly.pdbx_seq_one_letter_code
_entity_poly.pdbx_strand_id
1 'polypeptide(L)'
;MFRGQGYDNASTMAGVHSGVKARICQLNPKAFFVPSTNQSLCLCGVHSFETVPLCVTFFRMLESLYVFFSGSTQRWTIFLTNVKVTVKRLSKKRWSAHYEVVKPVFKYLKKTVDAVEELYDASETIGTREAAQTLLPACDFSFLSFLCL
;
A
#
# COMPACT_ATOMS: atom_id res chain seq x y z
N MET A 1 -38.86 -2.54 8.69
CA MET A 1 -37.45 -2.87 8.33
C MET A 1 -36.72 -1.56 8.02
N PHE A 2 -35.92 -1.05 8.96
CA PHE A 2 -35.04 0.08 8.63
C PHE A 2 -33.88 -0.46 7.79
N ARG A 3 -33.79 -0.04 6.53
CA ARG A 3 -32.61 -0.32 5.70
C ARG A 3 -31.47 0.56 6.24
N GLY A 4 -30.64 0.00 7.12
CA GLY A 4 -29.43 0.66 7.58
C GLY A 4 -28.43 0.77 6.43
N GLN A 5 -28.23 1.96 5.89
CA GLN A 5 -27.15 2.24 4.93
C GLN A 5 -25.91 2.68 5.71
N GLY A 6 -24.77 2.04 5.43
CA GLY A 6 -23.47 2.47 5.92
C GLY A 6 -22.87 3.50 4.96
N TYR A 7 -22.52 4.68 5.46
CA TYR A 7 -21.98 5.78 4.65
C TYR A 7 -20.46 5.87 4.77
N ASP A 8 -19.79 6.38 3.74
CA ASP A 8 -18.36 6.64 3.83
C ASP A 8 -18.06 7.85 4.76
N ASN A 9 -16.87 7.88 5.35
CA ASN A 9 -16.39 8.99 6.20
C ASN A 9 -15.63 10.08 5.42
N ALA A 10 -15.71 10.12 4.09
CA ALA A 10 -15.09 11.19 3.31
C ALA A 10 -15.75 12.53 3.65
N SER A 11 -15.01 13.62 3.50
CA SER A 11 -15.51 14.98 3.77
C SER A 11 -16.79 15.30 2.99
N THR A 12 -16.94 14.78 1.78
CA THR A 12 -18.15 14.92 0.96
C THR A 12 -19.38 14.23 1.58
N MET A 13 -19.20 13.15 2.34
CA MET A 13 -20.30 12.42 2.98
C MET A 13 -20.49 12.83 4.44
N ALA A 14 -19.44 12.77 5.26
CA ALA A 14 -19.49 13.01 6.69
C ALA A 14 -19.23 14.47 7.10
N GLY A 15 -18.96 15.37 6.14
CA GLY A 15 -18.64 16.78 6.39
C GLY A 15 -19.75 17.53 7.13
N VAL A 16 -19.34 18.40 8.05
CA VAL A 16 -20.24 19.11 8.98
C VAL A 16 -21.03 20.24 8.30
N HIS A 17 -20.44 20.89 7.29
CA HIS A 17 -21.05 22.06 6.64
C HIS A 17 -21.66 21.75 5.27
N SER A 18 -20.95 21.02 4.42
CA SER A 18 -21.35 20.72 3.04
C SER A 18 -21.51 19.23 2.74
N GLY A 19 -21.35 18.37 3.75
CA GLY A 19 -21.44 16.92 3.59
C GLY A 19 -22.87 16.43 3.44
N VAL A 20 -23.04 15.27 2.81
CA VAL A 20 -24.34 14.59 2.67
C VAL A 20 -25.02 14.38 4.02
N LYS A 21 -24.25 14.03 5.06
CA LYS A 21 -24.72 13.96 6.46
C LYS A 21 -25.42 15.25 6.89
N ALA A 22 -24.77 16.41 6.69
CA ALA A 22 -25.32 17.70 7.10
C ALA A 22 -26.64 18.00 6.38
N ARG A 23 -26.71 17.71 5.07
CA ARG A 23 -27.94 17.90 4.27
C ARG A 23 -29.07 16.96 4.71
N ILE A 24 -28.77 15.69 4.98
CA ILE A 24 -29.74 14.71 5.48
C ILE A 24 -30.29 15.16 6.84
N CYS A 25 -29.42 15.56 7.76
CA CYS A 25 -29.83 16.04 9.08
C CYS A 25 -30.63 17.35 9.02
N GLN A 26 -30.35 18.25 8.07
CA GLN A 26 -31.14 19.47 7.85
C GLN A 26 -32.56 19.14 7.38
N LEU A 27 -32.72 18.20 6.44
CA LEU A 27 -34.03 17.81 5.91
C LEU A 27 -34.82 16.94 6.90
N ASN A 28 -34.13 16.07 7.64
CA ASN A 28 -34.72 15.20 8.64
C ASN A 28 -33.80 15.07 9.86
N PRO A 29 -34.04 15.85 10.93
CA PRO A 29 -33.24 15.78 12.16
C PRO A 29 -33.29 14.42 12.87
N LYS A 30 -34.27 13.56 12.55
CA LYS A 30 -34.41 12.21 13.12
C LYS A 30 -33.66 11.14 12.31
N ALA A 31 -33.07 11.50 11.17
CA ALA A 31 -32.31 10.56 10.35
C ALA A 31 -30.96 10.25 11.01
N PHE A 32 -30.65 8.96 11.13
CA PHE A 32 -29.36 8.50 11.64
C PHE A 32 -28.36 8.34 10.49
N PHE A 33 -27.21 9.01 10.63
CA PHE A 33 -26.05 8.78 9.77
C PHE A 33 -25.13 7.77 10.45
N VAL A 34 -25.01 6.57 9.88
CA VAL A 34 -24.15 5.51 10.40
C VAL A 34 -22.94 5.33 9.49
N PRO A 35 -21.71 5.55 9.99
CA PRO A 35 -20.49 5.27 9.23
C PRO A 35 -20.38 3.78 8.87
N SER A 36 -19.78 3.50 7.71
CA SER A 36 -19.49 2.14 7.27
C SER A 36 -18.47 1.47 8.19
N THR A 37 -18.88 0.37 8.83
CA THR A 37 -18.01 -0.46 9.67
C THR A 37 -16.79 -0.95 8.91
N ASN A 38 -16.97 -1.40 7.66
CA ASN A 38 -15.87 -1.86 6.81
C ASN A 38 -14.81 -0.78 6.55
N GLN A 39 -15.23 0.45 6.30
CA GLN A 39 -14.29 1.54 6.08
C GLN A 39 -13.58 1.95 7.38
N SER A 40 -14.32 2.02 8.49
CA SER A 40 -13.74 2.31 9.81
C SER A 40 -12.71 1.25 10.21
N LEU A 41 -12.99 -0.04 9.97
CA LEU A 41 -12.03 -1.12 10.21
C LEU A 41 -10.79 -1.01 9.32
N CYS A 42 -10.95 -0.70 8.02
CA CYS A 42 -9.81 -0.48 7.13
C CYS A 42 -8.93 0.69 7.59
N LEU A 43 -9.53 1.79 8.06
CA LEU A 43 -8.79 2.94 8.59
C LEU A 43 -8.10 2.61 9.90
N CYS A 44 -8.77 1.91 10.81
CA CYS A 44 -8.17 1.45 12.07
C CYS A 44 -6.95 0.59 11.79
N GLY A 45 -7.04 -0.37 10.87
CA GLY A 45 -5.89 -1.18 10.44
C GLY A 45 -4.73 -0.32 9.96
N VAL A 46 -4.96 0.55 8.97
CA VAL A 46 -3.91 1.44 8.44
C VAL A 46 -3.24 2.27 9.55
N HIS A 47 -4.03 2.90 10.42
CA HIS A 47 -3.50 3.71 11.53
C HIS A 47 -2.74 2.87 12.56
N SER A 48 -3.20 1.65 12.88
CA SER A 48 -2.49 0.76 13.80
C SER A 48 -1.10 0.36 13.31
N PHE A 49 -0.89 0.26 11.99
CA PHE A 49 0.46 0.02 11.46
C PHE A 49 1.30 1.30 11.39
N GLU A 50 0.68 2.46 11.15
CA GLU A 50 1.36 3.76 11.16
C GLU A 50 1.94 4.12 12.54
N THR A 51 1.39 3.57 13.62
CA THR A 51 1.93 3.77 14.98
C THR A 51 3.12 2.87 15.31
N VAL A 52 3.40 1.84 14.51
CA VAL A 52 4.50 0.89 14.74
C VAL A 52 5.65 1.22 13.78
N PRO A 53 6.78 1.78 14.25
CA PRO A 53 7.88 2.23 13.38
C PRO A 53 8.43 1.14 12.44
N LEU A 54 8.51 -0.10 12.92
CA LEU A 54 8.97 -1.24 12.12
C LEU A 54 8.02 -1.53 10.95
N CYS A 55 6.71 -1.52 11.19
CA CYS A 55 5.70 -1.72 10.15
C CYS A 55 5.74 -0.59 9.10
N VAL A 56 5.91 0.65 9.56
CA VAL A 56 6.08 1.80 8.67
C VAL A 56 7.30 1.61 7.77
N THR A 57 8.45 1.22 8.34
CA THR A 57 9.67 0.97 7.57
C THR A 57 9.48 -0.18 6.57
N PHE A 58 8.85 -1.27 6.98
CA PHE A 58 8.54 -2.41 6.11
C PHE A 58 7.67 -2.02 4.91
N PHE A 59 6.55 -1.31 5.14
CA PHE A 59 5.67 -0.89 4.03
C PHE A 59 6.31 0.21 3.17
N ARG A 60 7.16 1.07 3.73
CA ARG A 60 7.98 2.01 2.95
C ARG A 60 8.95 1.27 2.04
N MET A 61 9.53 0.17 2.48
CA MET A 61 10.41 -0.65 1.65
C MET A 61 9.69 -1.26 0.45
N LEU A 62 8.49 -1.81 0.67
CA LEU A 62 7.64 -2.33 -0.41
C LEU A 62 7.26 -1.23 -1.43
N GLU A 63 6.91 -0.04 -0.94
CA GLU A 63 6.62 1.10 -1.82
C GLU A 63 7.87 1.54 -2.60
N SER A 64 9.04 1.57 -1.97
CA SER A 64 10.31 1.90 -2.64
C SER A 64 10.66 0.91 -3.75
N LEU A 65 10.47 -0.40 -3.52
CA LEU A 65 10.64 -1.43 -4.56
C LEU A 65 9.68 -1.19 -5.73
N TYR A 66 8.40 -0.93 -5.44
CA TYR A 66 7.42 -0.63 -6.49
C TYR A 66 7.80 0.62 -7.29
N VAL A 67 8.13 1.73 -6.63
CA VAL A 67 8.52 3.00 -7.28
C VAL A 67 9.79 2.83 -8.09
N PHE A 68 10.76 2.05 -7.59
CA PHE A 68 11.96 1.72 -8.32
C PHE A 68 11.62 1.01 -9.63
N PHE A 69 10.97 -0.16 -9.60
CA PHE A 69 10.70 -0.89 -10.83
C PHE A 69 9.74 -0.15 -11.78
N SER A 70 8.67 0.46 -11.26
CA SER A 70 7.68 1.17 -12.09
C SER A 70 8.18 2.50 -12.67
N GLY A 71 9.28 3.05 -12.15
CA GLY A 71 9.87 4.28 -12.64
C GLY A 71 10.64 4.16 -13.96
N SER A 72 10.78 2.96 -14.54
CA SER A 72 11.35 2.75 -15.89
C SER A 72 10.72 1.53 -16.54
N THR A 73 10.31 1.67 -17.81
CA THR A 73 9.77 0.55 -18.60
C THR A 73 10.76 -0.61 -18.71
N GLN A 74 12.06 -0.31 -18.78
CA GLN A 74 13.11 -1.33 -18.82
C GLN A 74 13.22 -2.09 -17.49
N ARG A 75 13.30 -1.37 -16.36
CA ARG A 75 13.33 -1.97 -15.02
C ARG A 75 12.08 -2.81 -14.75
N TRP A 76 10.92 -2.30 -15.15
CA TRP A 76 9.66 -3.03 -15.06
C TRP A 76 9.67 -4.32 -15.89
N THR A 77 10.29 -4.31 -17.07
CA THR A 77 10.43 -5.49 -17.93
C THR A 77 11.34 -6.55 -17.30
N ILE A 78 12.46 -6.14 -16.69
CA ILE A 78 13.36 -7.03 -15.95
C ILE A 78 12.63 -7.66 -14.75
N PHE A 79 11.87 -6.85 -14.01
CA PHE A 79 11.06 -7.33 -12.91
C PHE A 79 10.04 -8.38 -13.34
N LEU A 80 9.28 -8.11 -14.41
CA LEU A 80 8.27 -9.03 -14.92
C LEU A 80 8.87 -10.32 -15.51
N THR A 81 10.06 -10.24 -16.12
CA THR A 81 10.80 -11.41 -16.61
C THR A 81 11.12 -12.38 -15.48
N ASN A 82 11.55 -11.84 -14.34
CA ASN A 82 11.91 -12.62 -13.16
C ASN A 82 10.69 -13.10 -12.36
N VAL A 83 9.79 -12.18 -11.96
CA VAL A 83 8.70 -12.44 -11.01
C VAL A 83 7.42 -12.99 -11.68
N LYS A 84 7.22 -12.73 -12.98
CA LYS A 84 6.05 -13.16 -13.79
C LYS A 84 4.66 -12.81 -13.20
N VAL A 85 4.61 -11.89 -12.24
CA VAL A 85 3.39 -11.42 -11.58
C VAL A 85 3.47 -9.90 -11.40
N THR A 86 2.36 -9.23 -11.65
CA THR A 86 2.23 -7.79 -11.44
C THR A 86 2.09 -7.47 -9.95
N VAL A 87 3.03 -6.71 -9.40
CA VAL A 87 2.90 -6.13 -8.05
C VAL A 87 2.08 -4.85 -8.14
N LYS A 88 1.17 -4.64 -7.18
CA LYS A 88 0.38 -3.41 -7.08
C LYS A 88 1.10 -2.38 -6.21
N ARG A 89 0.82 -1.10 -6.45
CA ARG A 89 1.24 -0.02 -5.55
C ARG A 89 0.50 -0.11 -4.21
N LEU A 90 1.15 0.31 -3.12
CA LEU A 90 0.53 0.34 -1.80
C LEU A 90 -0.64 1.33 -1.76
N SER A 91 -1.78 0.90 -1.23
CA SER A 91 -2.93 1.78 -1.04
C SER A 91 -2.90 2.44 0.33
N LYS A 92 -3.01 3.78 0.37
CA LYS A 92 -3.12 4.52 1.64
C LYS A 92 -4.48 4.38 2.35
N LYS A 93 -5.51 3.85 1.67
CA LYS A 93 -6.90 3.87 2.18
C LYS A 93 -7.54 2.49 2.34
N ARG A 94 -6.92 1.42 1.83
CA ARG A 94 -7.49 0.07 1.85
C ARG A 94 -6.46 -0.90 2.42
N TRP A 95 -6.64 -1.28 3.68
CA TRP A 95 -5.80 -2.28 4.35
C TRP A 95 -5.75 -3.61 3.58
N SER A 96 -6.89 -4.08 3.06
CA SER A 96 -6.92 -5.32 2.25
C SER A 96 -6.00 -5.27 1.02
N ALA A 97 -5.69 -4.08 0.50
CA ALA A 97 -4.76 -3.93 -0.61
C ALA A 97 -3.30 -4.11 -0.17
N HIS A 98 -2.96 -3.97 1.12
CA HIS A 98 -1.60 -4.20 1.62
C HIS A 98 -1.23 -5.68 1.49
N TYR A 99 -2.16 -6.58 1.81
CA TYR A 99 -1.97 -8.02 1.58
C TYR A 99 -1.68 -8.36 0.11
N GLU A 100 -2.39 -7.70 -0.82
CA GLU A 100 -2.17 -7.87 -2.25
C GLU A 100 -0.79 -7.39 -2.73
N VAL A 101 -0.14 -6.49 -1.99
CA VAL A 101 1.25 -6.06 -2.25
C VAL A 101 2.26 -7.02 -1.62
N VAL A 102 2.01 -7.45 -0.39
CA VAL A 102 2.93 -8.33 0.37
C VAL A 102 2.99 -9.72 -0.27
N LYS A 103 1.85 -10.30 -0.63
CA LYS A 103 1.75 -11.70 -1.07
C LYS A 103 2.65 -12.05 -2.28
N PRO A 104 2.68 -11.27 -3.38
CA PRO A 104 3.58 -11.56 -4.50
C PRO A 104 5.06 -11.40 -4.10
N VAL A 105 5.39 -10.36 -3.33
CA VAL A 105 6.78 -10.11 -2.90
C VAL A 105 7.27 -11.23 -2.00
N PHE A 106 6.45 -11.71 -1.05
CA PHE A 106 6.75 -12.89 -0.24
C PHE A 106 6.98 -14.14 -1.11
N LYS A 107 6.07 -14.42 -2.04
CA LYS A 107 6.14 -15.62 -2.89
C LYS A 107 7.34 -15.62 -3.84
N TYR A 108 7.76 -14.45 -4.30
CA TYR A 108 8.82 -14.29 -5.29
C TYR A 108 10.00 -13.49 -4.76
N LEU A 109 10.23 -13.54 -3.44
CA LEU A 109 11.26 -12.73 -2.78
C LEU A 109 12.62 -12.93 -3.41
N LYS A 110 13.07 -14.19 -3.55
CA LYS A 110 14.36 -14.51 -4.16
C LYS A 110 14.49 -13.88 -5.55
N LYS A 111 13.48 -14.06 -6.39
CA LYS A 111 13.46 -13.50 -7.74
C LYS A 111 13.38 -11.97 -7.77
N THR A 112 12.80 -11.36 -6.74
CA THR A 112 12.76 -9.91 -6.57
C THR A 112 14.16 -9.38 -6.25
N VAL A 113 14.90 -10.08 -5.38
CA VAL A 113 16.30 -9.76 -5.08
C VAL A 113 17.17 -9.97 -6.32
N ASP A 114 17.05 -11.12 -7.00
CA ASP A 114 17.79 -11.41 -8.24
C ASP A 114 17.57 -10.30 -9.30
N ALA A 115 16.33 -9.79 -9.43
CA ALA A 115 16.02 -8.70 -10.36
C ALA A 115 16.62 -7.33 -9.94
N VAL A 116 16.81 -7.08 -8.64
CA VAL A 116 17.52 -5.88 -8.16
C VAL A 116 19.02 -6.03 -8.39
N GLU A 117 19.59 -7.22 -8.18
CA GLU A 117 21.00 -7.52 -8.45
C GLU A 117 21.32 -7.43 -9.96
N GLU A 118 20.45 -7.90 -10.84
CA GLU A 118 20.60 -7.76 -12.30
C GLU A 118 20.70 -6.27 -12.72
N LEU A 119 19.96 -5.39 -12.04
CA LEU A 119 19.99 -3.94 -12.28
C LEU A 119 21.21 -3.25 -11.66
N TYR A 120 21.91 -3.91 -10.74
CA TYR A 120 23.18 -3.44 -10.19
C TYR A 120 24.35 -3.68 -11.17
N ASP A 121 24.33 -4.83 -11.85
CA ASP A 121 25.37 -5.26 -12.79
C ASP A 121 25.17 -4.73 -14.22
N ALA A 122 23.97 -4.28 -14.58
CA ALA A 122 23.67 -3.72 -15.91
C ALA A 122 24.34 -2.35 -16.16
N SER A 123 24.52 -2.00 -17.44
CA SER A 123 25.02 -0.69 -17.93
C SER A 123 24.02 0.45 -17.73
N GLU A 124 23.34 0.48 -16.58
CA GLU A 124 22.30 1.44 -16.23
C GLU A 124 22.89 2.77 -15.73
N THR A 125 22.03 3.78 -15.68
CA THR A 125 22.39 5.11 -15.17
C THR A 125 22.92 5.03 -13.73
N ILE A 126 23.89 5.88 -13.39
CA ILE A 126 24.53 5.93 -12.05
C ILE A 126 23.48 6.01 -10.93
N GLY A 127 22.45 6.85 -11.10
CA GLY A 127 21.37 6.98 -10.10
C GLY A 127 20.52 5.73 -9.91
N THR A 128 20.41 4.87 -10.93
CA THR A 128 19.71 3.58 -10.81
C THR A 128 20.54 2.59 -10.00
N ARG A 129 21.86 2.58 -10.19
CA ARG A 129 22.79 1.71 -9.45
C ARG A 129 22.88 2.12 -7.97
N GLU A 130 22.91 3.41 -7.68
CA GLU A 130 22.87 3.93 -6.30
C GLU A 130 21.54 3.59 -5.59
N ALA A 131 20.41 3.70 -6.30
CA ALA A 131 19.11 3.32 -5.75
C ALA A 131 19.03 1.80 -5.49
N ALA A 132 19.55 0.97 -6.38
CA ALA A 132 19.63 -0.48 -6.17
C ALA A 132 20.55 -0.85 -4.98
N GLN A 133 21.71 -0.19 -4.85
CA GLN A 133 22.63 -0.34 -3.70
C GLN A 133 21.98 0.04 -2.37
N THR A 134 21.01 0.96 -2.37
CA THR A 134 20.28 1.33 -1.15
C THR A 134 19.17 0.32 -0.82
N LEU A 135 18.60 -0.34 -1.83
CA LEU A 135 17.49 -1.28 -1.68
C LEU A 135 17.93 -2.68 -1.21
N LEU A 136 19.09 -3.17 -1.67
CA LEU A 136 19.59 -4.50 -1.31
C LEU A 136 19.86 -4.66 0.20
N PRO A 137 20.60 -3.76 0.88
CA PRO A 137 20.83 -3.86 2.32
C PRO A 137 19.57 -3.68 3.15
N ALA A 138 18.56 -3.02 2.59
CA ALA A 138 17.30 -2.79 3.27
C ALA A 138 16.32 -3.98 3.13
N CYS A 139 16.65 -4.98 2.31
CA CYS A 139 16.06 -6.33 2.38
C CYS A 139 16.74 -7.15 3.49
N ASP A 140 16.81 -6.61 4.70
CA ASP A 140 17.51 -7.17 5.85
C ASP A 140 16.68 -8.25 6.59
N PHE A 141 17.26 -8.82 7.64
CA PHE A 141 16.57 -9.80 8.50
C PHE A 141 15.26 -9.25 9.07
N SER A 142 15.20 -7.95 9.41
CA SER A 142 14.00 -7.28 9.89
C SER A 142 12.91 -7.31 8.83
N PHE A 143 13.22 -6.93 7.59
CA PHE A 143 12.29 -7.00 6.46
C PHE A 143 11.79 -8.43 6.23
N LEU A 144 12.67 -9.43 6.26
CA LEU A 144 12.33 -10.83 6.08
C LEU A 144 11.42 -11.37 7.20
N SER A 145 11.67 -10.95 8.45
CA SER A 145 10.85 -11.36 9.59
C SER A 145 9.40 -10.87 9.48
N PHE A 146 9.20 -9.63 9.01
CA PHE A 146 7.86 -9.06 8.77
C PHE A 146 7.19 -9.63 7.52
N LEU A 147 7.97 -10.08 6.54
CA LEU A 147 7.43 -10.70 5.33
C LEU A 147 6.88 -12.12 5.60
N CYS A 148 7.43 -12.81 6.61
CA CYS A 148 7.09 -14.18 6.99
C CYS A 148 6.02 -14.30 8.11
N LEU A 149 5.63 -13.19 8.74
CA LEU A 149 4.56 -13.10 9.75
C LEU A 149 3.17 -13.02 9.09
#